data_AF-A0A3P7QMH9-F1
#
_entry.id   AF-A0A3P7QMH9-F1
#
_cell.length_a   1.000
_cell.length_b   1.000
_cell.length_c   1.000
_cell.angle_alpha   90.00
_cell.angle_beta   90.00
_cell.angle_gamma   90.00
#
_symmetry.space_group_name_H-M   'P 1'
#
loop_
_entity.id
_entity.type
_entity.pdbx_description
1 polymer ?
#
loop_
_entity_poly.entity_id
_entity_poly.type
_entity_poly.pdbx_seq_one_letter_code
_entity_poly.pdbx_strand_id
1 'polypeptide(L)'
;MLIIKNCFENKSYILFFPHFFRYWTSAEETSKLCQRVQNWEERINPILEEEEQRREFDIHRYESELLENFDKLGEDKPFYGLLRKEAPSYDISRYFLASLTLSNTGNIELISSLSSNNFTEVSNELHCKVIKLERHHEVFDDSNVSL
;
A
#
# COMPACT_ATOMS: atom_id res chain seq x y z
N MET A 1 -54.85 29.79 -42.82
CA MET A 1 -53.69 30.34 -42.07
C MET A 1 -53.27 29.49 -40.86
N LEU A 2 -54.16 28.72 -40.21
CA LEU A 2 -53.76 27.84 -39.07
C LEU A 2 -52.88 26.64 -39.45
N ILE A 3 -53.03 26.05 -40.64
CA ILE A 3 -52.32 24.81 -41.01
C ILE A 3 -50.80 25.01 -41.16
N ILE A 4 -50.35 26.19 -41.61
CA ILE A 4 -48.92 26.46 -41.83
C ILE A 4 -48.16 26.64 -40.51
N LYS A 5 -48.78 27.20 -39.46
CA LYS A 5 -48.15 27.30 -38.14
C LYS A 5 -47.81 25.92 -37.57
N ASN A 6 -48.72 24.96 -37.71
CA ASN A 6 -48.55 23.61 -37.16
C ASN A 6 -47.45 22.80 -37.88
N CYS A 7 -47.27 22.99 -39.19
CA CYS A 7 -46.17 22.36 -39.94
C CYS A 7 -44.78 22.94 -39.58
N PHE A 8 -44.70 24.23 -39.23
CA PHE A 8 -43.44 24.86 -38.85
C PHE A 8 -42.99 24.39 -37.45
N GLU A 9 -43.93 24.29 -36.52
CA GLU A 9 -43.70 23.71 -35.18
C GLU A 9 -43.26 22.24 -35.28
N ASN A 10 -43.86 21.45 -36.17
CA ASN A 10 -43.48 20.04 -36.35
C ASN A 10 -42.07 19.84 -36.93
N LYS A 11 -41.66 20.63 -37.94
CA LYS A 11 -40.30 20.51 -38.50
C LYS A 11 -39.22 20.91 -37.50
N SER A 12 -39.47 21.96 -36.71
CA SER A 12 -38.57 22.35 -35.63
C SER A 12 -38.42 21.22 -34.62
N TYR A 13 -39.53 20.59 -34.22
CA TYR A 13 -39.51 19.46 -33.31
C TYR A 13 -38.72 18.25 -33.86
N ILE A 14 -38.95 17.87 -35.12
CA ILE A 14 -38.27 16.71 -35.75
C ILE A 14 -36.74 16.91 -35.84
N LEU A 15 -36.27 18.15 -36.06
CA LEU A 15 -34.84 18.45 -36.09
C LEU A 15 -34.25 18.63 -34.70
N PHE A 16 -35.01 19.21 -33.77
CA PHE A 16 -34.58 19.47 -32.40
C PHE A 16 -34.49 18.19 -31.57
N PHE A 17 -35.49 17.31 -31.68
CA PHE A 17 -35.63 16.15 -30.81
C PHE A 17 -34.42 15.18 -30.85
N PRO A 18 -33.85 14.83 -32.02
CA PRO A 18 -32.63 14.01 -32.07
C PRO A 18 -31.41 14.69 -31.42
N HIS A 19 -31.27 16.01 -31.62
CA HIS A 19 -30.17 16.77 -31.02
C HIS A 19 -30.31 16.86 -29.49
N PHE A 20 -31.52 17.15 -29.02
CA PHE A 20 -31.86 17.18 -27.60
C PHE A 20 -31.64 15.83 -26.94
N PHE A 21 -32.09 14.74 -27.57
CA PHE A 21 -31.89 13.38 -27.06
C PHE A 21 -30.40 13.02 -26.96
N ARG A 22 -29.59 13.34 -27.99
CA ARG A 22 -28.13 13.12 -27.95
C ARG A 22 -27.47 13.91 -26.82
N TYR A 23 -27.86 15.17 -26.62
CA TYR A 23 -27.36 15.98 -25.52
C TYR A 23 -27.76 15.39 -24.16
N TRP A 24 -29.02 14.98 -24.00
CA TRP A 24 -29.52 14.36 -22.77
C TRP A 24 -28.81 13.05 -22.44
N THR A 25 -28.64 12.14 -23.41
CA THR A 25 -27.92 10.87 -23.18
C THR A 25 -26.46 11.12 -22.82
N SER A 26 -25.77 12.05 -23.51
CA SER A 26 -24.40 12.41 -23.16
C SER A 26 -24.31 13.04 -21.76
N ALA A 27 -25.25 13.94 -21.42
CA ALA A 27 -25.32 14.53 -20.09
C ALA A 27 -25.57 13.47 -19.01
N GLU A 28 -26.46 12.52 -19.25
CA GLU A 28 -26.74 11.38 -18.37
C GLU A 28 -25.51 10.45 -18.20
N GLU A 29 -24.79 10.16 -19.29
CA GLU A 29 -23.55 9.40 -19.26
C GLU A 29 -22.45 10.13 -18.46
N THR A 30 -22.30 11.43 -18.68
CA THR A 30 -21.38 12.26 -17.89
C THR A 30 -21.80 12.30 -16.43
N SER A 31 -23.10 12.38 -16.13
CA SER A 31 -23.65 12.36 -14.78
C SER A 31 -23.34 11.04 -14.06
N LYS A 32 -23.54 9.90 -14.72
CA LYS A 32 -23.18 8.57 -14.19
C LYS A 32 -21.69 8.41 -13.97
N LEU A 33 -20.86 8.93 -14.89
CA LEU A 33 -19.41 8.95 -14.69
C LEU A 33 -19.03 9.81 -13.49
N CYS A 34 -19.54 11.03 -13.39
CA CYS A 34 -19.33 11.93 -12.25
C CYS A 34 -19.75 11.27 -10.94
N GLN A 35 -20.91 10.60 -10.90
CA GLN A 35 -21.37 9.89 -9.71
C GLN A 35 -20.43 8.74 -9.31
N ARG A 36 -19.90 7.98 -10.28
CA ARG A 36 -18.91 6.93 -9.98
C ARG A 36 -17.59 7.50 -9.45
N VAL A 37 -17.12 8.60 -10.03
CA VAL A 37 -15.90 9.27 -9.58
C VAL A 37 -16.11 9.80 -8.16
N GLN A 38 -17.22 10.49 -7.90
CA GLN A 38 -17.57 10.99 -6.58
C GLN A 38 -17.65 9.86 -5.54
N ASN A 39 -18.32 8.74 -5.87
CA ASN A 39 -18.38 7.58 -4.96
C ASN A 39 -17.01 6.96 -4.70
N TRP A 40 -16.11 6.99 -5.68
CA TRP A 40 -14.73 6.53 -5.50
C TRP A 40 -13.93 7.49 -4.62
N GLU A 41 -14.04 8.80 -4.86
CA GLU A 41 -13.41 9.85 -4.05
C GLU A 41 -13.87 9.77 -2.59
N GLU A 42 -15.18 9.68 -2.35
CA GLU A 42 -15.76 9.52 -1.00
C GLU A 42 -15.25 8.26 -0.28
N ARG A 43 -14.89 7.21 -1.03
CA ARG A 43 -14.32 5.98 -0.47
C ARG A 43 -12.81 6.05 -0.25
N ILE A 44 -12.06 6.64 -1.18
CA ILE A 44 -10.59 6.58 -1.18
C ILE A 44 -9.97 7.69 -0.35
N ASN A 45 -10.56 8.90 -0.33
CA ASN A 45 -10.05 10.04 0.43
C ASN A 45 -9.84 9.72 1.92
N PRO A 46 -10.80 9.10 2.65
CA PRO A 46 -10.55 8.77 4.06
C PRO A 46 -9.42 7.75 4.24
N ILE A 47 -9.22 6.82 3.28
CA ILE A 47 -8.10 5.86 3.32
C ILE A 47 -6.77 6.59 3.08
N LEU A 48 -6.72 7.50 2.11
CA LEU A 48 -5.52 8.29 1.81
C LEU A 48 -5.17 9.23 2.96
N GLU A 49 -6.15 9.87 3.58
CA GLU A 49 -5.96 10.68 4.78
C GLU A 49 -5.37 9.85 5.92
N GLU A 50 -5.85 8.62 6.13
CA GLU A 50 -5.29 7.71 7.14
C GLU A 50 -3.84 7.30 6.80
N GLU A 51 -3.56 6.95 5.53
CA GLU A 51 -2.19 6.60 5.09
C GLU A 51 -1.21 7.77 5.26
N GLU A 52 -1.65 9.01 4.99
CA GLU A 52 -0.84 10.22 5.14
C GLU A 52 -0.48 10.51 6.60
N GLN A 53 -1.32 10.08 7.56
CA GLN A 53 -0.97 10.19 8.99
C GLN A 53 0.08 9.16 9.44
N ARG A 54 0.37 8.13 8.63
CA ARG A 54 1.31 7.08 9.01
C ARG A 54 2.75 7.58 8.89
N ARG A 55 3.64 6.95 9.67
CA ARG A 55 5.08 7.20 9.54
C ARG A 55 5.56 6.86 8.13
N GLU A 56 6.41 7.72 7.58
CA GLU A 56 7.13 7.45 6.33
C GLU A 56 7.91 6.13 6.44
N PHE A 57 8.01 5.41 5.31
CA PHE A 57 8.73 4.15 5.26
C PHE A 57 10.20 4.39 4.93
N ASP A 58 11.05 4.24 5.94
CA ASP A 58 12.51 4.17 5.80
C ASP A 58 12.97 2.75 6.12
N ILE A 59 13.49 2.03 5.14
CA ILE A 59 13.90 0.64 5.33
C ILE A 59 14.99 0.50 6.40
N HIS A 60 15.97 1.40 6.44
CA HIS A 60 17.12 1.32 7.35
C HIS A 60 16.72 1.58 8.79
N ARG A 61 15.71 2.44 9.00
CA ARG A 61 15.13 2.64 10.33
C ARG A 61 14.46 1.38 10.87
N TYR A 62 13.70 0.65 10.04
CA TYR A 62 13.05 -0.59 10.49
C TYR A 62 14.07 -1.69 10.72
N GLU A 63 15.14 -1.72 9.93
CA GLU A 63 16.29 -2.59 10.18
C GLU A 63 16.94 -2.27 11.54
N SER A 64 17.03 -0.99 11.95
CA SER A 64 17.49 -0.56 13.29
C SER A 64 16.59 -1.05 14.39
N GLU A 65 15.31 -0.77 14.27
CA GLU A 65 14.34 -1.20 15.26
C GLU A 65 14.32 -2.73 15.42
N LEU A 66 14.56 -3.51 14.35
CA LEU A 66 14.70 -4.96 14.43
C LEU A 66 16.00 -5.40 15.12
N LEU A 67 17.14 -4.84 14.73
CA LEU A 67 18.44 -5.21 15.27
C LEU A 67 18.59 -4.82 16.75
N GLU A 68 18.01 -3.69 17.17
CA GLU A 68 17.98 -3.23 18.57
C GLU A 68 17.21 -4.18 19.49
N ASN A 69 16.28 -4.97 18.96
CA ASN A 69 15.51 -5.94 19.74
C ASN A 69 16.25 -7.27 19.98
N PHE A 70 17.47 -7.44 19.46
CA PHE A 70 18.36 -8.53 19.82
C PHE A 70 19.27 -8.12 20.97
N ASP A 71 19.36 -8.95 22.01
CA ASP A 71 20.18 -8.68 23.18
C ASP A 71 21.63 -9.14 22.96
N LYS A 72 21.84 -10.19 22.15
CA LYS A 72 23.15 -10.83 21.95
C LYS A 72 23.32 -11.38 20.54
N LEU A 73 24.58 -11.41 20.08
CA LEU A 73 24.94 -12.07 18.84
C LEU A 73 24.64 -13.58 18.90
N GLY A 74 24.07 -14.14 17.83
CA GLY A 74 23.66 -15.54 17.75
C GLY A 74 22.35 -15.86 18.46
N GLU A 75 21.69 -14.87 19.06
CA GLU A 75 20.36 -15.03 19.64
C GLU A 75 19.32 -15.33 18.56
N ASP A 76 18.41 -16.24 18.87
CA ASP A 76 17.28 -16.64 18.03
C ASP A 76 15.98 -16.18 18.70
N LYS A 77 15.17 -15.40 17.98
CA LYS A 77 13.86 -14.91 18.46
C LYS A 77 12.79 -15.15 17.39
N PRO A 78 11.54 -15.44 17.79
CA PRO A 78 10.43 -15.44 16.85
C PRO A 78 10.27 -14.04 16.25
N PHE A 79 9.94 -13.96 14.96
CA PHE A 79 9.81 -12.72 14.21
C PHE A 79 8.83 -11.74 14.88
N TYR A 80 7.69 -12.25 15.37
CA TYR A 80 6.71 -11.43 16.10
C TYR A 80 7.25 -10.86 17.41
N GLY A 81 8.19 -11.55 18.07
CA GLY A 81 8.86 -11.08 19.27
C GLY A 81 9.88 -9.96 19.01
N LEU A 82 10.27 -9.74 17.75
CA LEU A 82 11.18 -8.67 17.32
C LEU A 82 10.45 -7.41 16.87
N LEU A 83 9.12 -7.45 16.77
CA LEU A 83 8.34 -6.27 16.41
C LEU A 83 8.27 -5.32 17.60
N ARG A 84 8.15 -4.01 17.31
CA ARG A 84 7.82 -3.03 18.34
C ARG A 84 6.54 -3.46 19.06
N LYS A 85 6.50 -3.27 20.38
CA LYS A 85 5.28 -3.49 21.17
C LYS A 85 4.12 -2.71 20.54
N GLU A 86 3.02 -3.42 20.28
CA GLU A 86 1.80 -2.85 19.67
C GLU A 86 2.03 -2.27 18.26
N ALA A 87 2.91 -2.89 17.47
CA ALA A 87 3.08 -2.52 16.07
C ALA A 87 1.74 -2.61 15.30
N PRO A 88 1.36 -1.56 14.57
CA PRO A 88 0.17 -1.60 13.73
C PRO A 88 0.34 -2.60 12.59
N SER A 89 -0.78 -3.10 12.06
CA SER A 89 -0.78 -4.15 11.02
C SER A 89 0.04 -3.78 9.78
N TYR A 90 0.02 -2.50 9.37
CA TYR A 90 0.79 -2.01 8.22
C TYR A 90 2.30 -2.02 8.47
N ASP A 91 2.75 -1.94 9.73
CA ASP A 91 4.18 -1.98 10.06
C ASP A 91 4.72 -3.41 10.01
N ILE A 92 3.87 -4.43 10.21
CA ILE A 92 4.31 -5.84 10.16
C ILE A 92 4.94 -6.16 8.80
N SER A 93 4.29 -5.75 7.70
CA SER A 93 4.83 -5.95 6.35
C SER A 93 6.14 -5.20 6.12
N ARG A 94 6.29 -4.01 6.72
CA ARG A 94 7.50 -3.19 6.61
C ARG A 94 8.66 -3.79 7.41
N TYR A 95 8.40 -4.28 8.62
CA TYR A 95 9.37 -5.06 9.40
C TYR A 95 9.75 -6.36 8.69
N PHE A 96 8.78 -7.03 8.08
CA PHE A 96 9.07 -8.25 7.33
C PHE A 96 10.00 -7.96 6.15
N LEU A 97 9.74 -6.89 5.41
CA LEU A 97 10.64 -6.45 4.35
C LEU A 97 12.05 -6.10 4.87
N ALA A 98 12.15 -5.37 5.98
CA ALA A 98 13.43 -5.07 6.62
C ALA A 98 14.18 -6.35 7.06
N SER A 99 13.47 -7.36 7.55
CA SER A 99 14.07 -8.66 7.90
C SER A 99 14.63 -9.39 6.68
N LEU A 100 13.96 -9.29 5.52
CA LEU A 100 14.47 -9.85 4.28
C LEU A 100 15.73 -9.11 3.81
N THR A 101 15.77 -7.79 3.93
CA THR A 101 16.97 -7.02 3.60
C THR A 101 18.14 -7.39 4.52
N LEU A 102 17.92 -7.46 5.82
CA LEU A 102 18.92 -7.92 6.79
C LEU A 102 19.37 -9.37 6.52
N SER A 103 18.47 -10.22 6.03
CA SER A 103 18.82 -11.58 5.64
C SER A 103 19.71 -11.59 4.40
N ASN A 104 19.40 -10.75 3.42
CA ASN A 104 20.18 -10.63 2.19
C ASN A 104 21.57 -10.02 2.42
N THR A 105 21.72 -9.12 3.40
CA THR A 105 23.03 -8.56 3.80
C THR A 105 23.81 -9.47 4.74
N GLY A 106 23.22 -10.59 5.19
CA GLY A 106 23.85 -11.54 6.11
C GLY A 106 23.92 -11.06 7.55
N ASN A 107 23.10 -10.07 7.93
CA ASN A 107 22.96 -9.62 9.31
C ASN A 107 22.10 -10.59 10.14
N ILE A 108 21.05 -11.16 9.54
CA ILE A 108 20.19 -12.16 10.19
C ILE A 108 20.00 -13.42 9.33
N GLU A 109 19.67 -14.53 9.96
CA GLU A 109 19.26 -15.78 9.33
C GLU A 109 17.78 -16.01 9.61
N LEU A 110 16.98 -16.20 8.56
CA LEU A 110 15.56 -16.52 8.68
C LEU A 110 15.38 -18.04 8.74
N ILE A 111 14.94 -18.54 9.88
CA ILE A 111 14.72 -19.96 10.14
C ILE A 111 13.21 -20.20 10.13
N SER A 112 12.73 -20.98 9.17
CA SER A 112 11.32 -21.41 9.13
C SER A 112 11.22 -22.83 9.65
N SER A 113 10.44 -23.04 10.72
CA SER A 113 10.15 -24.38 11.24
C SER A 113 9.06 -25.04 10.40
N LEU A 114 9.33 -25.35 9.13
CA LEU A 114 8.47 -26.26 8.37
C LEU A 114 8.78 -27.69 8.82
N SER A 115 8.30 -28.09 10.00
CA SER A 115 8.31 -29.50 10.40
C SER A 115 7.24 -30.22 9.59
N SER A 116 7.59 -30.56 8.36
CA SER A 116 6.82 -31.47 7.52
C SER A 116 6.85 -32.84 8.15
N ASN A 117 5.82 -33.19 8.92
CA ASN A 117 5.38 -34.57 9.11
C ASN A 117 3.92 -34.70 9.57
N ASN A 118 3.36 -33.69 10.26
CA ASN A 118 1.96 -33.72 10.68
C ASN A 118 1.23 -32.48 10.15
N PHE A 119 0.38 -32.66 9.16
CA PHE A 119 -0.49 -31.64 8.55
C PHE A 119 -1.42 -30.90 9.55
N THR A 120 -1.45 -31.30 10.82
CA THR A 120 -2.42 -30.84 11.81
C THR A 120 -2.02 -29.57 12.54
N GLU A 121 -0.73 -29.21 12.58
CA GLU A 121 -0.24 -27.97 13.21
C GLU A 121 0.85 -27.37 12.32
N VAL A 122 0.42 -26.64 11.28
CA VAL A 122 1.32 -25.76 10.54
C VAL A 122 1.62 -24.56 11.45
N SER A 123 2.52 -24.74 12.42
CA SER A 123 3.12 -23.60 13.12
C SER A 123 4.05 -22.92 12.12
N ASN A 124 3.53 -21.93 11.39
CA ASN A 124 4.32 -21.04 10.54
C ASN A 124 5.10 -20.05 11.42
N GLU A 125 5.93 -20.56 12.31
CA GLU A 125 6.78 -19.73 13.15
C GLU A 125 8.05 -19.39 12.37
N LEU A 126 8.14 -18.12 11.97
CA LEU A 126 9.35 -17.54 11.40
C LEU A 126 10.23 -17.08 12.55
N HIS A 127 11.43 -17.65 12.65
CA HIS A 127 12.46 -17.25 13.60
C HIS A 127 13.54 -16.45 12.89
N CYS A 128 14.13 -15.51 13.60
CA CYS A 128 15.25 -14.71 13.12
C CYS A 128 16.42 -14.87 14.09
N LYS A 129 17.56 -15.29 13.56
CA LYS A 129 18.80 -15.42 14.31
C LYS A 129 19.80 -14.37 13.86
N VAL A 130 20.32 -13.57 14.78
CA VAL A 130 21.29 -12.51 14.44
C VAL A 130 22.70 -13.08 14.23
N ILE A 131 23.31 -12.79 13.08
CA ILE A 131 24.65 -13.25 12.70
C ILE A 131 25.67 -12.11 12.80
N LYS A 132 25.30 -10.89 12.43
CA LYS A 132 26.17 -9.70 12.46
C LYS A 132 25.36 -8.46 12.80
N LEU A 133 25.92 -7.60 13.66
CA LEU A 133 25.34 -6.32 14.03
C LEU A 133 25.88 -5.14 13.18
N GLU A 134 26.99 -5.36 12.46
CA GLU A 134 27.66 -4.32 11.66
C GLU A 134 26.83 -3.92 10.43
N ARG A 135 26.72 -2.60 10.19
CA ARG A 135 26.01 -2.00 9.05
C ARG A 135 27.00 -1.44 8.06
N HIS A 136 27.18 -2.13 6.93
CA HIS A 136 28.07 -1.64 5.89
C HIS A 136 27.60 -0.33 5.22
N HIS A 137 26.32 0.05 5.33
CA HIS A 137 25.81 1.29 4.71
C HIS A 137 26.17 2.56 5.48
N GLU A 138 26.37 2.49 6.81
CA GLU A 138 26.90 3.62 7.60
C GLU A 138 28.35 3.96 7.22
N VAL A 139 29.10 2.99 6.65
CA VAL A 139 30.50 3.18 6.28
C VAL A 139 30.67 4.13 5.08
N PHE A 140 29.63 4.37 4.28
CA PHE A 140 29.74 5.23 3.10
C PHE A 140 29.47 6.72 3.36
N ASP A 141 28.81 7.09 4.45
CA ASP A 141 28.57 8.51 4.78
C ASP A 141 29.86 9.22 5.25
N ASP A 142 30.82 8.47 5.82
CA ASP A 142 32.13 9.00 6.23
C ASP A 142 33.05 9.36 5.05
N SER A 143 32.68 9.02 3.80
CA SER A 143 33.53 9.30 2.63
C SER A 143 33.42 10.73 2.08
N ASN A 144 32.58 11.59 2.67
CA ASN A 144 32.43 12.98 2.23
C ASN A 144 33.16 14.02 3.11
N VAL A 145 34.11 13.61 3.94
CA VAL A 145 34.94 14.54 4.73
C VAL A 145 36.40 14.51 4.25
N SER A 146 36.67 15.14 3.10
CA SER A 146 37.88 15.95 2.83
C SER A 146 37.99 16.28 1.34
N LEU A 147 37.50 17.46 0.95
CA LEU A 147 38.15 18.31 -0.05
C LEU A 147 38.80 19.47 0.70
#